data_AF-A0A937TU04-F1
#
_entry.id   AF-A0A937TU04-F1
#
_cell.length_a   1.000
_cell.length_b   1.000
_cell.length_c   1.000
_cell.angle_alpha   90.00
_cell.angle_beta   90.00
_cell.angle_gamma   90.00
#
_symmetry.space_group_name_H-M   'P 1'
#
loop_
_entity.id
_entity.type
_entity.pdbx_description
1 polymer ?
#
loop_
_entity_poly.entity_id
_entity_poly.type
_entity_poly.pdbx_seq_one_letter_code
_entity_poly.pdbx_strand_id
1 'polypeptide(L)'
;MTQHRHEQIAEDECLTSLSCLSLVNTTVLSEDDLSTGVPAHSNQPRPNRPVGANSTETHDSIPLAGWLVGLLPRLQRLVQFPDNWDSRGTAPPGIELVWQILTILHMTENVTGPTPGVSPLSGGGIQLEWFMPARELEVEFHDDQTAAFLAVDLQRDSEREGIFGMQDHVTMRELLGWVLSQD
;
A
#
# COMPACT_ATOMS: atom_id res chain seq x y z
N MET A 1 41.45 -44.52 6.21
CA MET A 1 40.72 -44.55 7.50
C MET A 1 39.57 -43.57 7.40
N THR A 2 38.37 -44.06 7.67
CA THR A 2 37.09 -43.33 7.71
C THR A 2 36.98 -42.44 8.95
N GLN A 3 36.24 -41.32 8.87
CA GLN A 3 34.87 -41.22 9.43
C GLN A 3 34.20 -39.87 9.10
N HIS A 4 32.87 -39.89 8.93
CA HIS A 4 32.00 -38.74 8.64
C HIS A 4 31.54 -37.98 9.89
N ARG A 5 31.18 -36.69 9.68
CA ARG A 5 30.02 -36.00 10.28
C ARG A 5 29.78 -34.72 9.43
N HIS A 6 28.77 -34.56 8.57
CA HIS A 6 27.30 -34.60 8.73
C HIS A 6 26.76 -33.70 9.84
N GLU A 7 26.32 -32.50 9.46
CA GLU A 7 25.16 -31.85 10.10
C GLU A 7 24.43 -30.97 9.06
N GLN A 8 23.15 -31.29 8.84
CA GLN A 8 22.19 -30.55 8.01
C GLN A 8 21.32 -29.69 8.93
N ILE A 9 20.97 -28.49 8.48
CA ILE A 9 19.80 -27.71 8.94
C ILE A 9 19.23 -27.11 7.65
N ALA A 10 18.17 -27.72 7.10
CA ALA A 10 16.79 -27.24 7.19
C ALA A 10 16.63 -25.84 6.56
N GLU A 11 16.22 -25.75 5.31
CA GLU A 11 14.82 -25.83 4.84
C GLU A 11 13.99 -24.63 5.33
N ASP A 12 13.71 -23.70 4.42
CA ASP A 12 12.37 -23.12 4.27
C ASP A 12 12.20 -22.57 2.84
N GLU A 13 11.51 -23.33 1.99
CA GLU A 13 11.05 -22.86 0.69
C GLU A 13 9.75 -22.06 0.87
N CYS A 14 9.79 -20.73 0.76
CA CYS A 14 8.57 -19.94 0.60
C CYS A 14 8.29 -19.71 -0.89
N LEU A 15 7.65 -20.71 -1.50
CA LEU A 15 7.23 -20.67 -2.90
C LEU A 15 6.20 -19.56 -3.16
N THR A 16 6.45 -18.83 -4.24
CA THR A 16 5.46 -18.27 -5.19
C THR A 16 3.98 -18.48 -4.83
N SER A 17 3.30 -17.42 -4.38
CA SER A 17 1.83 -17.37 -4.30
C SER A 17 1.29 -16.14 -5.05
N LEU A 18 1.08 -16.31 -6.36
CA LEU A 18 0.45 -15.31 -7.25
C LEU A 18 -1.08 -15.25 -7.02
N SER A 19 -1.52 -14.82 -5.83
CA SER A 19 -2.95 -14.80 -5.49
C SER A 19 -3.39 -13.66 -4.56
N CYS A 20 -3.01 -12.42 -4.89
CA CYS A 20 -3.54 -11.20 -4.27
C CYS A 20 -4.18 -10.24 -5.31
N LEU A 21 -5.00 -10.78 -6.22
CA LEU A 21 -5.82 -10.00 -7.16
C LEU A 21 -7.30 -10.42 -7.08
N SER A 22 -7.93 -10.16 -5.93
CA SER A 22 -9.39 -10.05 -5.81
C SER A 22 -9.75 -9.49 -4.44
N LEU A 23 -10.33 -8.28 -4.39
CA LEU A 23 -11.28 -7.80 -3.37
C LEU A 23 -11.71 -6.35 -3.67
N VAL A 24 -12.40 -6.14 -4.80
CA VAL A 24 -13.33 -5.01 -4.98
C VAL A 24 -14.74 -5.57 -4.87
N ASN A 25 -15.27 -5.59 -3.65
CA ASN A 25 -16.62 -6.10 -3.39
C ASN A 25 -17.64 -4.96 -3.42
N THR A 26 -18.18 -4.67 -4.60
CA THR A 26 -19.28 -3.70 -4.76
C THR A 26 -20.60 -4.34 -4.33
N THR A 27 -21.02 -4.09 -3.09
CA THR A 27 -22.37 -4.48 -2.63
C THR A 27 -23.40 -3.48 -3.15
N VAL A 28 -24.15 -3.88 -4.18
CA VAL A 28 -25.42 -3.23 -4.54
C VAL A 28 -26.52 -3.80 -3.63
N LEU A 29 -27.27 -2.92 -2.97
CA LEU A 29 -28.43 -3.30 -2.16
C LEU A 29 -29.61 -3.63 -3.08
N SER A 30 -30.20 -4.81 -2.90
CA SER A 30 -31.53 -5.14 -3.42
C SER A 30 -32.56 -4.93 -2.32
N GLU A 31 -33.63 -4.21 -2.62
CA GLU A 31 -34.79 -4.05 -1.75
C GLU A 31 -35.76 -5.21 -2.01
N ASP A 32 -36.15 -5.95 -0.96
CA ASP A 32 -37.17 -6.99 -1.04
C ASP A 32 -38.46 -6.60 -0.31
N ASP A 33 -39.55 -7.07 -0.90
CA ASP A 33 -40.96 -6.66 -0.81
C ASP A 33 -41.68 -6.80 0.56
N LEU A 34 -42.97 -6.44 0.56
CA LEU A 34 -43.88 -6.28 1.69
C LEU A 34 -44.49 -7.60 2.22
N SER A 35 -45.32 -7.46 3.28
CA SER A 35 -46.43 -8.37 3.66
C SER A 35 -46.04 -9.61 4.52
N THR A 36 -46.76 -10.08 5.55
CA THR A 36 -48.06 -9.71 6.18
C THR A 36 -48.19 -10.36 7.58
N GLY A 37 -49.08 -9.86 8.46
CA GLY A 37 -49.89 -10.74 9.35
C GLY A 37 -49.46 -11.00 10.82
N VAL A 38 -50.44 -11.09 11.73
CA VAL A 38 -50.41 -11.04 13.23
C VAL A 38 -51.70 -11.73 13.77
N PRO A 39 -51.85 -12.33 15.00
CA PRO A 39 -51.06 -12.27 16.25
C PRO A 39 -50.75 -13.60 17.02
N ALA A 40 -49.95 -13.46 18.09
CA ALA A 40 -49.92 -14.13 19.43
C ALA A 40 -50.63 -15.47 19.74
N HIS A 41 -49.91 -16.42 20.38
CA HIS A 41 -50.02 -16.71 21.83
C HIS A 41 -49.02 -17.77 22.37
N SER A 42 -48.75 -17.70 23.69
CA SER A 42 -48.36 -18.78 24.63
C SER A 42 -46.89 -18.91 25.09
N ASN A 43 -46.75 -19.04 26.43
CA ASN A 43 -45.50 -19.18 27.18
C ASN A 43 -44.96 -20.62 27.18
N GLN A 44 -43.66 -20.80 26.91
CA GLN A 44 -42.85 -21.84 27.54
C GLN A 44 -41.39 -21.37 27.75
N PRO A 45 -40.80 -21.52 28.95
CA PRO A 45 -39.37 -21.32 29.15
C PRO A 45 -38.58 -22.50 28.57
N ARG A 46 -37.64 -22.25 27.67
CA ARG A 46 -36.68 -23.27 27.20
C ARG A 46 -35.38 -23.22 28.02
N PRO A 47 -34.72 -24.38 28.25
CA PRO A 47 -33.51 -24.48 29.07
C PRO A 47 -32.27 -23.94 28.36
N ASN A 48 -31.22 -23.70 29.17
CA ASN A 48 -29.92 -23.13 28.77
C ASN A 48 -29.34 -23.72 27.48
N ARG A 49 -28.98 -22.83 26.53
CA ARG A 49 -28.13 -23.16 25.37
C ARG A 49 -26.66 -23.09 25.78
N PRO A 50 -25.81 -24.07 25.40
CA PRO A 50 -24.38 -24.03 25.74
C PRO A 50 -23.61 -22.98 24.93
N VAL A 51 -22.44 -22.64 25.48
CA VAL A 51 -21.31 -21.89 24.92
C VAL A 51 -21.17 -22.09 23.40
N GLY A 52 -21.04 -20.99 22.65
CA GLY A 52 -20.87 -21.06 21.19
C GLY A 52 -21.14 -19.74 20.47
N ALA A 53 -20.50 -18.66 20.91
CA ALA A 53 -20.30 -17.47 20.09
C ALA A 53 -18.79 -17.28 19.98
N ASN A 54 -18.20 -17.89 18.96
CA ASN A 54 -16.85 -17.51 18.55
C ASN A 54 -16.92 -16.02 18.21
N SER A 55 -16.12 -15.20 18.88
CA SER A 55 -15.82 -13.87 18.39
C SER A 55 -15.14 -14.06 17.04
N THR A 56 -15.92 -14.02 15.96
CA THR A 56 -15.38 -13.76 14.64
C THR A 56 -14.88 -12.34 14.71
N GLU A 57 -13.62 -12.17 15.10
CA GLU A 57 -12.92 -10.91 15.01
C GLU A 57 -12.99 -10.51 13.54
N THR A 58 -13.91 -9.61 13.22
CA THR A 58 -13.87 -8.83 12.01
C THR A 58 -12.54 -8.09 12.08
N HIS A 59 -11.56 -8.62 11.37
CA HIS A 59 -10.28 -7.96 11.15
C HIS A 59 -10.63 -6.63 10.50
N ASP A 60 -10.68 -5.57 11.31
CA ASP A 60 -11.12 -4.25 10.89
C ASP A 60 -10.15 -3.76 9.82
N SER A 61 -10.55 -3.97 8.57
CA SER A 61 -9.77 -3.62 7.39
C SER A 61 -9.60 -2.11 7.38
N ILE A 62 -8.44 -1.64 7.83
CA ILE A 62 -8.09 -0.22 7.87
C ILE A 62 -8.32 0.35 6.47
N PRO A 63 -9.27 1.29 6.29
CA PRO A 63 -9.64 1.75 4.96
C PRO A 63 -8.46 2.48 4.32
N LEU A 64 -8.03 1.99 3.15
CA LEU A 64 -6.92 2.57 2.42
C LEU A 64 -7.25 4.01 2.00
N ALA A 65 -6.32 4.94 2.17
CA ALA A 65 -6.51 6.33 1.74
C ALA A 65 -6.85 6.39 0.25
N GLY A 66 -7.88 7.17 -0.13
CA GLY A 66 -8.40 7.16 -1.50
C GLY A 66 -7.38 7.55 -2.58
N TRP A 67 -6.39 8.39 -2.24
CA TRP A 67 -5.30 8.75 -3.15
C TRP A 67 -4.32 7.59 -3.40
N LEU A 68 -4.14 6.71 -2.41
CA LEU A 68 -3.31 5.51 -2.48
C LEU A 68 -4.03 4.40 -3.28
N VAL A 69 -5.36 4.33 -3.22
CA VAL A 69 -6.16 3.51 -4.17
C VAL A 69 -5.92 3.96 -5.61
N GLY A 70 -5.89 5.27 -5.86
CA GLY A 70 -5.58 5.84 -7.18
C GLY A 70 -4.14 5.59 -7.66
N LEU A 71 -3.23 5.26 -6.76
CA LEU A 71 -1.82 4.98 -7.05
C LEU A 71 -1.60 3.57 -7.61
N LEU A 72 -2.34 2.57 -7.10
CA LEU A 72 -2.16 1.15 -7.44
C LEU A 72 -2.14 0.86 -8.95
N PRO A 73 -3.07 1.36 -9.79
CA PRO A 73 -3.06 1.08 -11.23
C PRO A 73 -1.88 1.73 -11.97
N ARG A 74 -1.26 2.77 -11.40
CA ARG A 74 -0.07 3.43 -11.96
C ARG A 74 1.18 2.58 -11.69
N LEU A 75 1.38 2.15 -10.45
CA LEU A 75 2.48 1.26 -10.05
C LEU A 75 2.39 -0.11 -10.77
N GLN A 76 1.19 -0.69 -10.85
CA GLN A 76 0.95 -1.94 -11.58
C GLN A 76 1.31 -1.84 -13.08
N ARG A 77 1.20 -0.64 -13.68
CA ARG A 77 1.62 -0.43 -15.08
C ARG A 77 3.14 -0.42 -15.22
N LEU A 78 3.88 0.15 -14.25
CA LEU A 78 5.35 0.25 -14.34
C LEU A 78 6.02 -1.13 -14.29
N VAL A 79 5.56 -2.03 -13.42
CA VAL A 79 6.09 -3.42 -13.34
C VAL A 79 5.77 -4.29 -14.58
N GLN A 80 4.94 -3.77 -15.50
CA GLN A 80 4.60 -4.40 -16.78
C GLN A 80 5.37 -3.80 -17.97
N PHE A 81 6.28 -2.86 -17.73
CA PHE A 81 7.12 -2.31 -18.79
C PHE A 81 8.01 -3.43 -19.38
N PRO A 82 8.28 -3.42 -20.69
CA PRO A 82 9.24 -4.34 -21.27
C PRO A 82 10.66 -4.01 -20.81
N ASP A 83 11.56 -4.98 -20.88
CA ASP A 83 13.00 -4.71 -20.81
C ASP A 83 13.39 -3.68 -21.89
N ASN A 84 14.33 -2.79 -21.55
CA ASN A 84 14.81 -1.74 -22.44
C ASN A 84 13.69 -0.76 -22.90
N TRP A 85 12.68 -0.51 -22.06
CA TRP A 85 11.57 0.41 -22.34
C TRP A 85 12.02 1.84 -22.67
N ASP A 86 13.18 2.27 -22.18
CA ASP A 86 13.77 3.61 -22.38
C ASP A 86 14.82 3.65 -23.51
N SER A 87 15.06 2.52 -24.19
CA SER A 87 16.13 2.33 -25.18
C SER A 87 17.58 2.46 -24.65
N ARG A 88 17.81 2.36 -23.34
CA ARG A 88 19.17 2.41 -22.72
C ARG A 88 19.59 1.11 -22.02
N GLY A 89 18.79 0.05 -22.14
CA GLY A 89 19.00 -1.25 -21.51
C GLY A 89 18.38 -1.38 -20.11
N THR A 90 17.57 -0.42 -19.69
CA THR A 90 16.98 -0.39 -18.35
C THR A 90 15.90 -1.45 -18.17
N ALA A 91 15.96 -2.17 -17.05
CA ALA A 91 14.92 -3.11 -16.62
C ALA A 91 13.66 -2.35 -16.14
N PRO A 92 12.46 -2.94 -16.25
CA PRO A 92 11.28 -2.39 -15.60
C PRO A 92 11.45 -2.38 -14.06
N PRO A 93 10.76 -1.49 -13.33
CA PRO A 93 10.78 -1.51 -11.88
C PRO A 93 10.32 -2.84 -11.28
N GLY A 94 11.02 -3.30 -10.25
CA GLY A 94 10.72 -4.55 -9.54
C GLY A 94 9.42 -4.49 -8.76
N ILE A 95 8.74 -5.64 -8.62
CA ILE A 95 7.50 -5.73 -7.84
C ILE A 95 7.76 -5.55 -6.34
N GLU A 96 8.95 -5.95 -5.87
CA GLU A 96 9.44 -5.76 -4.51
C GLU A 96 9.53 -4.26 -4.15
N LEU A 97 10.04 -3.44 -5.07
CA LEU A 97 10.10 -1.98 -4.88
C LEU A 97 8.71 -1.37 -4.76
N VAL A 98 7.76 -1.80 -5.61
CA VAL A 98 6.35 -1.39 -5.51
C VAL A 98 5.75 -1.75 -4.15
N TRP A 99 6.02 -2.95 -3.62
CA TRP A 99 5.57 -3.33 -2.28
C TRP A 99 6.16 -2.45 -1.18
N GLN A 100 7.47 -2.16 -1.24
CA GLN A 100 8.14 -1.29 -0.25
C GLN A 100 7.58 0.14 -0.30
N ILE A 101 7.32 0.69 -1.49
CA ILE A 101 6.65 2.00 -1.67
C ILE A 101 5.24 1.98 -1.05
N LEU A 102 4.43 0.97 -1.34
CA LEU A 102 3.09 0.85 -0.76
C LEU A 102 3.14 0.72 0.77
N THR A 103 4.12 0.00 1.32
CA THR A 103 4.33 -0.11 2.76
C THR A 103 4.69 1.24 3.40
N ILE A 104 5.69 1.97 2.90
CA ILE A 104 6.08 3.25 3.52
C ILE A 104 4.95 4.30 3.42
N LEU A 105 4.23 4.35 2.30
CA LEU A 105 3.06 5.24 2.13
C LEU A 105 1.86 4.83 3.01
N HIS A 106 1.67 3.55 3.29
CA HIS A 106 0.64 3.12 4.25
C HIS A 106 0.98 3.56 5.68
N MET A 107 2.27 3.55 6.04
CA MET A 107 2.77 3.99 7.34
C MET A 107 2.69 5.52 7.56
N THR A 108 2.34 6.33 6.55
CA THR A 108 2.07 7.78 6.69
C THR A 108 0.59 8.06 6.96
N GLU A 109 0.00 7.32 7.90
CA GLU A 109 -1.42 7.37 8.27
C GLU A 109 -2.00 8.79 8.40
N ASN A 110 -3.27 8.94 8.02
CA ASN A 110 -4.06 10.18 8.08
C ASN A 110 -3.66 11.29 7.09
N VAL A 111 -2.66 11.07 6.24
CA VAL A 111 -2.37 11.97 5.11
C VAL A 111 -3.49 11.90 4.07
N THR A 112 -4.09 13.06 3.76
CA THR A 112 -5.07 13.23 2.67
C THR A 112 -4.55 14.23 1.66
N GLY A 113 -4.73 13.94 0.36
CA GLY A 113 -4.16 14.73 -0.74
C GLY A 113 -4.53 14.15 -2.10
N PRO A 114 -4.02 14.72 -3.21
CA PRO A 114 -4.15 14.12 -4.53
C PRO A 114 -3.24 12.88 -4.69
N THR A 115 -3.60 12.01 -5.64
CA THR A 115 -2.69 10.94 -6.10
C THR A 115 -1.50 11.56 -6.83
N PRO A 116 -0.24 11.25 -6.44
CA PRO A 116 0.94 11.82 -7.09
C PRO A 116 1.10 11.40 -8.55
N GLY A 117 1.86 12.19 -9.31
CA GLY A 117 2.54 11.74 -10.53
C GLY A 117 3.37 10.49 -10.25
N VAL A 118 3.53 9.64 -11.26
CA VAL A 118 4.26 8.37 -11.14
C VAL A 118 5.07 8.15 -12.40
N SER A 119 6.38 8.09 -12.26
CA SER A 119 7.33 7.93 -13.37
C SER A 119 8.34 6.83 -13.05
N PRO A 120 8.72 5.96 -14.01
CA PRO A 120 9.82 5.03 -13.84
C PRO A 120 11.17 5.75 -14.03
N LEU A 121 12.17 5.35 -13.26
CA LEU A 121 13.54 5.89 -13.35
C LEU A 121 14.41 5.01 -14.24
N SER A 122 15.40 5.61 -14.90
CA SER A 122 16.34 4.88 -15.78
C SER A 122 17.23 3.87 -15.03
N GLY A 123 17.24 3.90 -13.69
CA GLY A 123 17.87 2.88 -12.84
C GLY A 123 16.97 1.70 -12.46
N GLY A 124 15.73 1.63 -12.95
CA GLY A 124 14.72 0.66 -12.48
C GLY A 124 13.97 1.10 -11.21
N GLY A 125 14.24 2.31 -10.72
CA GLY A 125 13.51 2.93 -9.61
C GLY A 125 12.14 3.50 -10.02
N ILE A 126 11.44 4.13 -9.07
CA ILE A 126 10.15 4.79 -9.27
C ILE A 126 10.16 6.16 -8.61
N GLN A 127 9.75 7.19 -9.33
CA GLN A 127 9.52 8.54 -8.81
C GLN A 127 8.03 8.76 -8.53
N LEU A 128 7.74 9.36 -7.37
CA LEU A 128 6.44 9.93 -7.02
C LEU A 128 6.54 11.44 -6.92
N GLU A 129 5.51 12.15 -7.36
CA GLU A 129 5.57 13.61 -7.55
C GLU A 129 4.25 14.30 -7.15
N TRP A 130 4.31 15.27 -6.25
CA TRP A 130 3.17 16.08 -5.80
C TRP A 130 3.38 17.54 -6.21
N PHE A 131 2.58 18.00 -7.18
CA PHE A 131 2.48 19.42 -7.54
C PHE A 131 1.32 20.08 -6.79
N MET A 132 1.64 20.99 -5.87
CA MET A 132 0.66 21.80 -5.13
C MET A 132 0.91 23.29 -5.40
N PRO A 133 -0.11 24.18 -5.32
CA PRO A 133 0.04 25.58 -5.75
C PRO A 133 1.14 26.42 -5.05
N ALA A 134 1.63 25.94 -3.90
CA ALA A 134 2.68 26.59 -3.10
C ALA A 134 3.93 25.74 -2.92
N ARG A 135 3.87 24.43 -3.21
CA ARG A 135 4.88 23.44 -2.82
C ARG A 135 4.94 22.30 -3.82
N GLU A 136 6.14 21.83 -4.10
CA GLU A 136 6.38 20.66 -4.95
C GLU A 136 7.22 19.65 -4.16
N LEU A 137 6.88 18.37 -4.28
CA LEU A 137 7.63 17.26 -3.69
C LEU A 137 7.85 16.16 -4.72
N GLU A 138 9.11 15.90 -5.03
CA GLU A 138 9.56 14.71 -5.75
C GLU A 138 10.19 13.73 -4.76
N VAL A 139 9.88 12.45 -4.88
CA VAL A 139 10.51 11.35 -4.14
C VAL A 139 10.89 10.24 -5.10
N GLU A 140 12.18 10.01 -5.29
CA GLU A 140 12.74 8.91 -6.07
C GLU A 140 13.01 7.71 -5.15
N PHE A 141 12.45 6.54 -5.47
CA PHE A 141 12.68 5.30 -4.75
C PHE A 141 13.58 4.37 -5.57
N HIS A 142 14.62 3.84 -4.93
CA HIS A 142 15.64 3.00 -5.55
C HIS A 142 15.60 1.56 -5.02
N ASP A 143 16.20 0.63 -5.77
CA ASP A 143 16.23 -0.81 -5.44
C ASP A 143 17.15 -1.16 -4.25
N ASP A 144 18.02 -0.23 -3.84
CA ASP A 144 18.92 -0.34 -2.69
C ASP A 144 18.26 -0.06 -1.32
N GLN A 145 16.92 0.06 -1.29
CA GLN A 145 16.10 0.42 -0.11
C GLN A 145 16.33 1.87 0.38
N THR A 146 16.84 2.76 -0.47
CA THR A 146 16.87 4.20 -0.22
C THR A 146 15.84 4.95 -1.05
N ALA A 147 15.53 6.17 -0.61
CA ALA A 147 14.79 7.14 -1.38
C ALA A 147 15.46 8.51 -1.31
N ALA A 148 15.58 9.18 -2.46
CA ALA A 148 15.96 10.58 -2.54
C ALA A 148 14.70 11.47 -2.61
N PHE A 149 14.79 12.72 -2.17
CA PHE A 149 13.71 13.68 -2.33
C PHE A 149 14.21 15.07 -2.73
N LEU A 150 13.33 15.81 -3.41
CA LEU A 150 13.43 17.25 -3.64
C LEU A 150 12.12 17.90 -3.19
N ALA A 151 12.23 18.88 -2.30
CA ALA A 151 11.09 19.62 -1.73
C ALA A 151 11.26 21.12 -2.00
N VAL A 152 10.39 21.70 -2.82
CA VAL A 152 10.44 23.10 -3.27
C VAL A 152 9.30 23.91 -2.66
N ASP A 153 9.61 25.00 -1.95
CA ASP A 153 8.66 26.00 -1.47
C ASP A 153 8.61 27.17 -2.45
N LEU A 154 7.57 27.18 -3.30
CA LEU A 154 7.37 28.17 -4.37
C LEU A 154 7.05 29.58 -3.84
N GLN A 155 6.59 29.70 -2.59
CA GLN A 155 6.31 31.00 -1.96
C GLN A 155 7.58 31.62 -1.36
N ARG A 156 8.50 30.79 -0.87
CA ARG A 156 9.74 31.22 -0.22
C ARG A 156 10.96 31.23 -1.15
N ASP A 157 10.82 30.71 -2.37
CA ASP A 157 11.91 30.54 -3.34
C ASP A 157 13.07 29.74 -2.71
N SER A 158 12.72 28.59 -2.11
CA SER A 158 13.66 27.76 -1.35
C SER A 158 13.43 26.28 -1.57
N GLU A 159 14.53 25.54 -1.74
CA GLU A 159 14.55 24.09 -1.94
C GLU A 159 15.21 23.36 -0.76
N ARG A 160 14.85 22.08 -0.60
CA ARG A 160 15.50 21.14 0.31
C ARG A 160 15.54 19.76 -0.35
N GLU A 161 16.75 19.24 -0.52
CA GLU A 161 17.00 17.88 -0.99
C GLU A 161 17.53 16.97 0.13
N GLY A 162 17.50 15.66 -0.07
CA GLY A 162 18.10 14.69 0.84
C GLY A 162 17.84 13.23 0.46
N ILE A 163 18.40 12.31 1.24
CA ILE A 163 18.24 10.86 1.10
C ILE A 163 17.82 10.28 2.44
N PHE A 164 16.88 9.33 2.43
CA PHE A 164 16.43 8.56 3.59
C PHE A 164 16.30 7.08 3.25
N GLY A 165 16.34 6.20 4.26
CA GLY A 165 16.08 4.76 4.06
C GLY A 165 14.58 4.48 4.04
N MET A 166 14.12 3.49 3.28
CA MET A 166 12.68 3.18 3.16
C MET A 166 12.00 2.71 4.47
N GLN A 167 12.78 2.40 5.51
CA GLN A 167 12.31 2.19 6.88
C GLN A 167 11.93 3.50 7.62
N ASP A 168 12.44 4.65 7.17
CA ASP A 168 12.20 5.97 7.75
C ASP A 168 10.89 6.59 7.24
N HIS A 169 9.81 5.95 7.68
CA HIS A 169 8.44 6.44 7.53
C HIS A 169 8.16 7.74 8.30
N VAL A 170 9.05 8.20 9.18
CA VAL A 170 8.93 9.51 9.86
C VAL A 170 9.29 10.61 8.87
N THR A 171 10.45 10.53 8.21
CA THR A 171 10.84 11.45 7.13
C THR A 171 9.77 11.49 6.03
N MET A 172 9.28 10.33 5.58
CA MET A 172 8.23 10.31 4.55
C MET A 172 6.91 10.97 5.02
N ARG A 173 6.52 10.78 6.29
CA ARG A 173 5.34 11.43 6.88
C ARG A 173 5.52 12.94 7.00
N GLU A 174 6.71 13.41 7.34
CA GLU A 174 7.04 14.84 7.40
C GLU A 174 7.01 15.49 6.01
N LEU A 175 7.58 14.84 4.99
CA LEU A 175 7.55 15.32 3.60
C LEU A 175 6.12 15.42 3.05
N LEU A 176 5.30 14.37 3.25
CA LEU A 176 3.90 14.38 2.83
C LEU A 176 3.07 15.40 3.61
N GLY A 177 3.27 15.51 4.93
CA GLY A 177 2.60 16.51 5.76
C GLY A 177 2.95 17.94 5.32
N TRP A 178 4.20 18.17 4.92
CA TRP A 178 4.67 19.47 4.42
C TRP A 178 4.10 19.81 3.03
N VAL A 179 4.11 18.90 2.05
CA VAL A 179 3.61 19.25 0.70
C VAL A 179 2.09 19.38 0.67
N LEU A 180 1.37 18.68 1.56
CA LEU A 180 -0.10 18.64 1.58
C LEU A 180 -0.76 19.60 2.58
N SER A 181 -0.02 20.30 3.43
CA SER A 181 -0.59 21.36 4.28
C SER A 181 -0.96 22.60 3.46
N GLN A 182 -2.01 23.30 3.89
CA GLN A 182 -2.50 24.53 3.27
C GLN A 182 -2.13 25.74 4.13
N ASP A 183 -0.82 25.95 4.28
CA ASP A 183 -0.24 27.09 5.01
C ASP A 183 -0.33 28.41 4.21
#